data_AF-A0A2I0BB02-F1
#
_entry.id   AF-A0A2I0BB02-F1
#
_cell.length_a   1.000
_cell.length_b   1.000
_cell.length_c   1.000
_cell.angle_alpha   90.00
_cell.angle_beta   90.00
_cell.angle_gamma   90.00
#
_symmetry.space_group_name_H-M   'P 1'
#
loop_
_entity.id
_entity.type
_entity.pdbx_description
1 polymer ?
#
loop_
_entity_poly.entity_id
_entity_poly.type
_entity_poly.pdbx_seq_one_letter_code
_entity_poly.pdbx_strand_id
1 'polypeptide(L)'
;MFDLKKMVHNMAHVEGSICEAYIIREVSTFISYYFEPKISLKLTRVPHNDEGDDCMEGRLSIFIQGCPFGPIGKVGYYTDADQRAVHLYVLLNCTEVGLYVQ
;
A
#
# COMPACT_ATOMS: atom_id res chain seq x y z
N MET A 1 8.69 9.49 -16.01
CA MET A 1 9.86 10.41 -16.02
C MET A 1 10.12 11.07 -14.66
N PHE A 2 9.08 11.32 -13.85
CA PHE A 2 9.20 12.04 -12.57
C PHE A 2 9.96 11.30 -11.45
N ASP A 3 10.04 9.98 -11.47
CA ASP A 3 10.64 9.22 -10.37
C ASP A 3 12.17 9.14 -10.39
N LEU A 4 12.79 9.23 -11.59
CA LEU A 4 14.26 9.19 -11.73
C LEU A 4 14.91 10.41 -11.06
N LYS A 5 14.26 11.57 -11.14
CA LYS A 5 14.73 12.80 -10.50
C LYS A 5 14.85 12.66 -8.99
N LYS A 6 13.99 11.87 -8.35
CA LYS A 6 14.04 11.57 -6.90
C LYS A 6 15.18 10.62 -6.53
N MET A 7 15.77 9.94 -7.50
CA MET A 7 16.90 9.02 -7.33
C MET A 7 18.25 9.69 -7.63
N VAL A 8 18.28 11.01 -7.86
CA VAL A 8 19.52 11.75 -8.05
C VAL A 8 20.08 12.14 -6.68
N HIS A 9 21.06 11.39 -6.21
CA HIS A 9 21.75 11.65 -4.94
C HIS A 9 22.91 12.64 -5.08
N ASN A 10 23.56 12.67 -6.25
CA ASN A 10 24.68 13.55 -6.54
C ASN A 10 24.25 14.69 -7.46
N MET A 11 24.09 15.89 -6.90
CA MET A 11 23.72 17.08 -7.68
C MET A 11 24.91 17.73 -8.41
N ALA A 12 26.15 17.34 -8.12
CA ALA A 12 27.32 17.82 -8.87
C ALA A 12 27.40 17.19 -10.28
N HIS A 13 26.82 15.99 -10.46
CA HIS A 13 26.79 15.26 -11.72
C HIS A 13 25.39 14.71 -12.01
N VAL A 14 24.43 15.62 -12.21
CA VAL A 14 23.01 15.28 -12.37
C VAL A 14 22.76 14.28 -13.49
N GLU A 15 23.33 14.50 -14.68
CA GLU A 15 23.15 13.60 -15.83
C GLU A 15 23.70 12.20 -15.57
N GLY A 16 24.89 12.11 -14.97
CA GLY A 16 25.51 10.84 -14.60
C GLY A 16 24.66 10.06 -13.60
N SER A 17 24.15 10.73 -12.56
CA SER A 17 23.26 10.10 -11.58
C SER A 17 21.89 9.71 -12.15
N ILE A 18 21.36 10.46 -13.13
CA ILE A 18 20.12 10.05 -13.83
C ILE A 18 20.38 8.77 -14.64
N CYS A 19 21.49 8.70 -15.37
CA CYS A 19 21.88 7.51 -16.13
C CYS A 19 22.07 6.29 -15.21
N GLU A 20 22.78 6.47 -14.09
CA GLU A 20 22.97 5.43 -13.09
C GLU A 20 21.63 4.94 -12.53
N ALA A 21 20.76 5.85 -12.08
CA ALA A 21 19.44 5.51 -11.56
C ALA A 21 18.58 4.76 -12.59
N TYR A 22 18.70 5.12 -13.87
CA TYR A 22 18.02 4.43 -14.97
C TYR A 22 18.53 2.99 -15.12
N ILE A 23 19.85 2.80 -15.17
CA ILE A 23 20.47 1.46 -15.30
C ILE A 23 20.06 0.56 -14.13
N ILE A 24 20.15 1.06 -12.89
CA ILE A 24 19.76 0.30 -11.70
C ILE A 24 18.28 -0.12 -11.77
N ARG A 25 17.41 0.77 -12.25
CA ARG A 25 15.98 0.48 -12.40
C ARG A 25 15.71 -0.58 -13.46
N GLU A 26 16.35 -0.49 -14.62
CA GLU A 26 16.21 -1.49 -15.70
C GLU A 26 16.69 -2.86 -15.23
N VAL A 27 17.88 -2.93 -14.61
CA VAL A 27 18.44 -4.18 -14.09
C VAL A 27 17.52 -4.79 -13.01
N SER A 28 17.03 -3.98 -12.06
CA SER A 28 16.09 -4.46 -11.04
C SER A 28 14.78 -4.99 -11.64
N THR A 29 14.29 -4.34 -12.69
CA THR A 29 13.07 -4.78 -13.40
C THR A 29 13.32 -6.08 -14.14
N PHE A 30 14.42 -6.16 -14.88
CA PHE A 30 14.82 -7.37 -15.60
C PHE A 30 14.95 -8.57 -14.65
N ILE A 31 15.69 -8.40 -13.54
CA ILE A 31 15.84 -9.40 -12.48
C ILE A 31 14.48 -9.85 -11.95
N SER A 32 13.54 -8.94 -11.71
CA SER A 32 12.22 -9.29 -11.16
C SER A 32 11.40 -10.26 -12.01
N TYR A 33 11.66 -10.38 -13.31
CA TYR A 33 10.99 -11.36 -14.16
C TYR A 33 11.52 -12.80 -14.00
N TYR A 34 12.73 -12.97 -13.46
CA TYR A 34 13.40 -14.28 -13.37
C TYR A 34 13.46 -14.84 -11.95
N PHE A 35 13.19 -14.04 -10.92
CA PHE A 35 13.19 -14.49 -9.52
C PHE A 35 11.78 -14.77 -9.01
N GLU A 36 11.64 -15.79 -8.14
CA GLU A 36 10.36 -16.10 -7.50
C GLU A 36 9.82 -14.92 -6.67
N PRO A 37 8.49 -14.75 -6.55
CA PRO A 37 7.86 -13.65 -5.79
C PRO A 37 8.30 -13.58 -4.32
N LYS A 38 8.84 -14.68 -3.78
CA LYS A 38 9.36 -14.80 -2.42
C LYS A 38 10.60 -13.93 -2.18
N ILE A 39 11.28 -13.48 -3.23
CA ILE A 39 12.44 -12.59 -3.12
C ILE A 39 11.92 -11.16 -3.27
N SER A 40 12.00 -10.41 -2.17
CA SER A 40 11.58 -9.02 -2.11
C SER A 40 12.53 -8.12 -2.90
N LEU A 41 12.23 -7.91 -4.18
CA LEU A 41 12.88 -6.93 -5.06
C LEU A 41 12.09 -5.62 -5.02
N LYS A 42 12.66 -4.52 -5.51
CA LYS A 42 12.00 -3.19 -5.47
C LYS A 42 10.56 -3.19 -6.07
N LEU A 43 10.30 -4.08 -7.02
CA LEU A 43 8.99 -4.29 -7.66
C LEU A 43 8.07 -5.26 -6.91
N THR A 44 8.62 -6.29 -6.27
CA THR A 44 7.88 -7.30 -5.49
C THR A 44 7.82 -6.98 -3.99
N ARG A 45 8.45 -5.89 -3.55
CA ARG A 45 8.44 -5.45 -2.15
C ARG A 45 7.03 -4.99 -1.79
N VAL A 46 6.43 -5.70 -0.84
CA VAL A 46 5.18 -5.32 -0.20
C VAL A 46 5.29 -3.87 0.32
N PRO A 47 4.31 -2.99 0.04
CA PRO A 47 4.32 -1.60 0.52
C PRO A 47 4.60 -1.55 2.02
N HIS A 48 5.34 -0.54 2.49
CA HIS A 48 5.78 -0.48 3.90
C HIS A 48 4.62 -0.46 4.93
N ASN A 49 3.42 -0.07 4.50
CA ASN A 49 2.22 -0.05 5.34
C ASN A 49 1.34 -1.29 5.18
N ASP A 50 1.73 -2.19 4.29
CA ASP A 50 1.11 -3.49 4.10
C ASP A 50 2.02 -4.44 4.87
N GLU A 51 1.73 -4.63 6.16
CA GLU A 51 2.29 -5.79 6.85
C GLU A 51 1.80 -6.97 6.02
N GLY A 52 2.71 -7.76 5.44
CA GLY A 52 2.41 -8.87 4.55
C GLY A 52 1.68 -10.01 5.28
N ASP A 53 0.57 -9.66 5.91
CA ASP A 53 -0.33 -10.45 6.67
C ASP A 53 -1.27 -11.08 5.66
N ASP A 54 -0.81 -12.21 5.13
CA ASP A 54 -1.61 -13.17 4.41
C ASP A 54 -2.63 -13.87 5.34
N CYS A 55 -2.80 -13.40 6.58
CA CYS A 55 -3.80 -13.91 7.51
C CYS A 55 -5.18 -13.28 7.22
N MET A 56 -5.71 -13.67 6.06
CA MET A 56 -7.09 -13.44 5.63
C MET A 56 -8.10 -14.33 6.39
N GLU A 57 -7.60 -15.29 7.16
CA GLU A 57 -8.42 -16.33 7.79
C GLU A 57 -9.02 -15.82 9.11
N GLY A 58 -10.32 -15.53 9.10
CA GLY A 58 -11.09 -15.08 10.27
C GLY A 58 -11.27 -13.56 10.40
N ARG A 59 -10.83 -12.76 9.43
CA ARG A 59 -11.07 -11.31 9.41
C ARG A 59 -12.38 -10.98 8.69
N LEU A 60 -13.15 -10.03 9.21
CA LEU A 60 -14.35 -9.53 8.51
C LEU A 60 -13.95 -8.87 7.19
N SER A 61 -14.75 -9.06 6.15
CA SER A 61 -14.50 -8.54 4.80
C SER A 61 -14.25 -7.04 4.73
N ILE A 62 -14.84 -6.26 5.65
CA ILE A 62 -14.63 -4.82 5.78
C ILE A 62 -13.20 -4.40 6.18
N PHE A 63 -12.42 -5.32 6.75
CA PHE A 63 -11.06 -5.07 7.22
C PHE A 63 -9.97 -5.72 6.35
N ILE A 64 -10.35 -6.26 5.17
CA ILE A 64 -9.41 -6.86 4.22
C ILE A 64 -8.65 -5.76 3.44
N GLN A 65 -9.17 -4.53 3.35
CA GLN A 65 -8.44 -3.40 2.77
C GLN A 65 -7.50 -2.75 3.79
N GLY A 66 -6.22 -3.17 3.76
CA GLY A 66 -5.16 -2.67 4.64
C GLY A 66 -4.66 -1.24 4.34
N CYS A 67 -5.11 -0.61 3.25
CA CYS A 67 -4.63 0.72 2.88
C CYS A 67 -5.75 1.77 2.93
N PRO A 68 -5.64 2.81 3.79
CA PRO A 68 -6.58 3.92 3.77
C PRO A 68 -6.53 4.63 2.42
N PHE A 69 -7.64 4.60 1.68
CA PHE A 69 -7.79 5.38 0.45
C PHE A 69 -8.00 6.85 0.82
N GLY A 70 -6.96 7.67 0.67
CA GLY A 70 -7.08 9.12 0.84
C GLY A 70 -5.74 9.84 0.82
N PRO A 71 -5.72 11.14 0.46
CA PRO A 71 -4.51 11.94 0.58
C PRO A 71 -4.04 11.98 2.04
N ILE A 72 -2.79 11.57 2.27
CA ILE A 72 -2.06 11.77 3.52
C ILE A 72 -2.14 13.27 3.87
N GLY A 73 -2.93 13.63 4.88
CA GLY A 73 -3.02 15.01 5.36
C GLY A 73 -4.41 15.53 5.73
N LYS A 74 -5.50 14.83 5.39
CA LYS A 74 -6.84 15.16 5.92
C LYS A 74 -7.29 14.12 6.93
N VAL A 75 -6.68 14.13 8.12
CA VAL A 75 -7.23 13.43 9.28
C VAL A 75 -8.36 14.29 9.82
N GLY A 76 -9.55 14.14 9.24
CA GLY A 76 -10.78 14.63 9.84
C GLY A 76 -11.19 13.69 10.97
N TYR A 77 -11.54 14.22 12.14
CA TYR A 77 -12.19 13.42 13.16
C TYR A 77 -13.63 13.12 12.75
N TYR A 78 -14.06 11.88 12.91
CA TYR A 78 -15.47 11.53 12.75
C TYR A 78 -16.30 12.20 13.84
N THR A 79 -17.41 12.80 13.46
CA THR A 79 -18.41 13.22 14.44
C THR A 79 -19.16 11.99 14.97
N ASP A 80 -19.84 12.12 16.12
CA ASP A 80 -20.67 11.05 16.68
C ASP A 80 -21.75 10.58 15.68
N ALA A 81 -22.28 11.50 14.87
CA ALA A 81 -23.23 11.18 13.80
C ALA A 81 -22.58 10.33 12.70
N ASP A 82 -21.36 10.67 12.29
CA ASP A 82 -20.62 9.89 11.28
C ASP A 82 -20.31 8.48 11.80
N GLN A 83 -19.91 8.37 13.07
CA GLN A 83 -19.66 7.06 13.71
C GLN A 83 -20.93 6.21 13.74
N ARG A 84 -22.07 6.79 14.12
CA ARG A 84 -23.36 6.07 14.09
C ARG A 84 -23.73 5.62 12.67
N ALA A 85 -23.55 6.48 11.67
CA ALA A 85 -23.84 6.16 10.29
C ALA A 85 -22.95 5.01 9.77
N VAL A 86 -21.65 5.05 10.07
CA VAL A 86 -20.71 3.98 9.71
C VAL A 86 -21.07 2.67 10.41
N HIS A 87 -21.39 2.70 11.70
CA HIS A 87 -21.81 1.52 12.45
C HIS A 87 -23.09 0.89 11.86
N LEU A 88 -24.11 1.72 11.58
CA LEU A 88 -25.34 1.26 10.93
C LEU A 88 -25.06 0.65 9.56
N TYR A 89 -24.21 1.28 8.77
CA TYR A 89 -23.83 0.78 7.46
C TYR A 89 -23.19 -0.61 7.56
N VAL A 90 -22.24 -0.80 8.49
CA VAL A 90 -21.61 -2.11 8.73
C VAL A 90 -22.65 -3.15 9.16
N LEU A 91 -23.51 -2.83 10.12
CA LEU A 91 -24.53 -3.76 10.62
C LEU A 91 -25.56 -4.15 9.55
N LEU A 92 -25.92 -3.24 8.65
CA LEU A 92 -26.92 -3.49 7.61
C LEU A 92 -26.35 -4.21 6.39
N ASN A 93 -25.07 -4.01 6.07
CA ASN A 93 -24.48 -4.48 4.81
C ASN A 93 -23.49 -5.64 4.99
N CYS A 94 -23.02 -5.92 6.21
CA CYS A 94 -22.05 -6.98 6.48
C CYS A 94 -22.69 -8.13 7.26
N THR A 95 -23.16 -9.13 6.52
CA THR A 95 -23.84 -10.32 7.09
C THR A 95 -22.94 -11.13 8.04
N GLU A 96 -21.63 -11.12 7.82
CA GLU A 96 -20.61 -11.76 8.68
C GLU A 96 -20.66 -11.25 10.13
N VAL A 97 -21.07 -9.99 10.34
CA VAL A 97 -21.17 -9.36 11.66
C VAL A 97 -22.35 -9.93 12.46
N GLY A 98 -23.36 -10.49 11.79
CA GLY A 98 -24.54 -11.05 12.45
C GLY A 98 -24.24 -12.14 13.47
N LEU A 99 -23.11 -12.84 13.33
CA LEU A 99 -22.63 -13.84 14.29
C LEU A 99 -22.26 -13.25 15.67
N TYR A 100 -22.04 -11.94 15.75
CA TYR A 100 -21.59 -11.24 16.97
C TYR A 100 -22.68 -10.37 17.62
N VAL A 101 -23.86 -10.25 17.01
CA VAL A 101 -24.95 -9.34 17.44
C VAL A 101 -26.06 -10.09 18.19
N GLN A 102 -25.82 -11.36 18.53
CA GLN A 102 -26.80 -12.23 19.20
C GLN A 102 -26.85 -12.04 20.72
#